data_AF-A0A1C6G295-F1
#
_entry.id   AF-A0A1C6G295-F1
#
_cell.length_a   1.000
_cell.length_b   1.000
_cell.length_c   1.000
_cell.angle_alpha   90.00
_cell.angle_beta   90.00
_cell.angle_gamma   90.00
#
_symmetry.space_group_name_H-M   'P 1'
#
loop_
_entity.id
_entity.type
_entity.pdbx_description
1 polymer ?
#
loop_
_entity_poly.entity_id
_entity_poly.type
_entity_poly.pdbx_seq_one_letter_code
_entity_poly.pdbx_strand_id
1 'polypeptide(L)'
;MKKRREKTTEDYEKDSAVSSVIAGVIMIIIALWILIVNITWVSFAIALLLIGLGAFFILRKRSEKRLEEALKDENSPQSVSYRKGLEKKIQRAAQKAHAHKGFKGELYYRTVKIAAFVFVLTLFFLFVMLMESTLMYVVLTAAAAIGALIFFIYSLTGKDYKRALAAFKAVGGSEEEAEREFAEGAVFRSTDMVCVGRNYIFGRMGLKTTVIPMSSVVWMFMNQKFQYNYYNGVYTGKTKQFFINFCTSGGRIFTYSCSEEGGILIIDEVHHNDTRVLAGWSDDLWKLYAKDPAGFLEAAVGAVMPSPYELAGKNDTRK
;
A
#
# COMPACT_ATOMS: atom_id res chain seq x y z
N MET A 1 39.40 -28.33 -2.38
CA MET A 1 38.39 -27.33 -1.96
C MET A 1 37.25 -27.32 -2.97
N LYS A 2 36.05 -27.80 -2.62
CA LYS A 2 34.86 -27.66 -3.47
C LYS A 2 34.49 -26.17 -3.51
N LYS A 3 34.56 -25.52 -4.69
CA LYS A 3 33.97 -24.19 -4.91
C LYS A 3 32.52 -24.26 -4.44
N ARG A 4 32.17 -23.57 -3.34
CA ARG A 4 30.75 -23.38 -2.97
C ARG A 4 30.11 -22.69 -4.17
N ARG A 5 29.14 -23.36 -4.81
CA ARG A 5 28.25 -22.68 -5.77
C ARG A 5 27.66 -21.49 -5.02
N GLU A 6 27.89 -20.28 -5.51
CA GLU A 6 27.08 -19.15 -5.13
C GLU A 6 25.64 -19.52 -5.47
N LYS A 7 24.78 -19.59 -4.46
CA LYS A 7 23.35 -19.83 -4.65
C LYS A 7 22.81 -18.70 -5.50
N THR A 8 22.07 -19.05 -6.56
CA THR A 8 21.38 -18.05 -7.37
C THR A 8 20.18 -17.50 -6.61
N THR A 9 19.67 -16.34 -7.01
CA THR A 9 18.44 -15.73 -6.46
C THR A 9 17.24 -16.69 -6.52
N GLU A 10 17.17 -17.54 -7.54
CA GLU A 10 16.16 -18.61 -7.65
C GLU A 10 16.30 -19.69 -6.56
N ASP A 11 17.52 -20.09 -6.21
CA ASP A 11 17.76 -21.03 -5.11
C ASP A 11 17.32 -20.43 -3.76
N TYR A 12 17.56 -19.13 -3.55
CA TYR A 12 17.07 -18.41 -2.38
C TYR A 12 15.54 -18.27 -2.36
N GLU A 13 14.88 -18.07 -3.51
CA GLU A 13 13.42 -18.03 -3.63
C GLU A 13 12.76 -19.37 -3.30
N LYS A 14 13.36 -20.47 -3.76
CA LYS A 14 12.89 -21.81 -3.44
C LYS A 14 13.07 -22.11 -1.94
N ASP A 15 14.23 -21.74 -1.38
CA ASP A 15 14.52 -21.94 0.05
C ASP A 15 13.64 -21.05 0.95
N SER A 16 13.37 -19.80 0.57
CA SER A 16 12.45 -18.89 1.27
C SER A 16 11.00 -19.38 1.21
N ALA A 17 10.53 -19.86 0.05
CA ALA A 17 9.19 -20.40 -0.09
C ALA A 17 8.98 -21.62 0.81
N VAL A 18 10.00 -22.48 0.89
CA VAL A 18 10.03 -23.63 1.80
C VAL A 18 10.10 -23.14 3.26
N SER A 19 10.94 -22.14 3.57
CA SER A 19 11.08 -21.57 4.93
C SER A 19 9.82 -20.89 5.45
N SER A 20 9.06 -20.18 4.60
CA SER A 20 7.82 -19.49 5.02
C SER A 20 6.68 -20.47 5.30
N VAL A 21 6.57 -21.53 4.48
CA VAL A 21 5.59 -22.61 4.71
C VAL A 21 5.98 -23.40 5.96
N ILE A 22 7.26 -23.71 6.15
CA ILE A 22 7.77 -24.37 7.36
C ILE A 22 7.51 -23.50 8.61
N ALA A 23 7.78 -22.19 8.55
CA ALA A 23 7.51 -21.27 9.65
C ALA A 23 6.01 -21.21 10.01
N GLY A 24 5.13 -21.20 9.00
CA GLY A 24 3.68 -21.28 9.20
C GLY A 24 3.25 -22.58 9.89
N VAL A 25 3.81 -23.72 9.47
CA VAL A 25 3.56 -25.03 10.09
C VAL A 25 4.07 -25.08 11.54
N ILE A 26 5.28 -24.58 11.79
CA ILE A 26 5.87 -24.51 13.14
C ILE A 26 5.00 -23.65 14.07
N MET A 27 4.50 -22.50 13.62
CA MET A 27 3.61 -21.67 14.43
C MET A 27 2.30 -22.38 14.81
N ILE A 28 1.72 -23.15 13.89
CA ILE A 28 0.53 -23.96 14.18
C ILE A 28 0.85 -25.05 15.20
N ILE A 29 2.00 -25.72 15.08
CA ILE A 29 2.44 -26.74 16.04
C ILE A 29 2.66 -26.14 17.43
N ILE A 30 3.32 -24.98 17.54
CA ILE A 30 3.52 -24.27 18.81
C ILE A 30 2.18 -23.86 19.41
N ALA A 31 1.24 -23.37 18.60
CA ALA A 31 -0.09 -23.00 19.06
C ALA A 31 -0.86 -24.20 19.62
N LEU A 32 -0.82 -25.34 18.94
CA LEU A 32 -1.43 -26.58 19.41
C LEU A 32 -0.78 -27.07 20.71
N TRP A 33 0.54 -26.93 20.84
CA TRP A 33 1.26 -27.29 22.06
C TRP A 33 0.88 -26.39 23.25
N ILE A 34 0.74 -25.07 23.03
CA ILE A 34 0.26 -24.12 24.05
C ILE A 34 -1.15 -24.50 24.52
N LEU A 35 -2.04 -24.87 23.60
CA LEU A 35 -3.41 -25.30 23.92
C LEU A 35 -3.48 -26.59 24.75
N ILE A 36 -2.49 -27.48 24.59
CA ILE A 36 -2.40 -28.75 25.33
C ILE A 36 -1.83 -28.53 26.74
N VAL A 37 -0.84 -27.64 26.89
CA VAL A 37 -0.07 -27.49 28.14
C VAL A 37 -0.67 -26.46 29.10
N ASN A 38 -1.35 -25.42 28.60
CA ASN A 38 -1.86 -24.34 29.44
C ASN A 38 -3.21 -23.79 28.93
N ILE A 39 -4.30 -24.14 29.61
CA ILE A 39 -5.66 -23.67 29.28
C ILE A 39 -6.00 -22.48 30.17
N THR A 40 -5.36 -21.35 29.87
CA THR A 40 -5.79 -20.03 30.34
C THR A 40 -6.39 -19.27 29.15
N TRP A 41 -7.33 -18.36 29.41
CA TRP A 41 -7.96 -17.55 28.35
C TRP A 41 -6.92 -16.75 27.54
N VAL A 42 -5.82 -16.32 28.17
CA VAL A 42 -4.70 -15.65 27.52
C VAL A 42 -3.94 -16.59 26.59
N SER A 43 -3.62 -17.81 27.05
CA SER A 43 -2.94 -18.83 26.24
C SER A 43 -3.79 -19.27 25.04
N PHE A 44 -5.11 -19.36 25.23
CA PHE A 44 -6.07 -19.65 24.16
C PHE A 44 -6.10 -18.55 23.09
N ALA A 45 -6.13 -17.27 23.51
CA ALA A 45 -6.09 -16.14 22.60
C ALA A 45 -4.78 -16.08 21.79
N ILE A 46 -3.63 -16.32 22.43
CA ILE A 46 -2.31 -16.37 21.78
C ILE A 46 -2.26 -17.52 20.77
N ALA A 47 -2.77 -18.70 21.11
CA ALA A 47 -2.80 -19.84 20.22
C ALA A 47 -3.65 -19.60 18.97
N LEU A 48 -4.85 -19.00 19.11
CA LEU A 48 -5.68 -18.63 17.95
C LEU A 48 -4.98 -17.62 17.04
N LEU A 49 -4.25 -16.65 17.62
CA LEU A 49 -3.47 -15.68 16.88
C LEU A 49 -2.35 -16.35 16.07
N LEU A 50 -1.63 -17.30 16.68
CA LEU A 50 -0.57 -18.08 16.02
C LEU A 50 -1.11 -18.99 14.92
N ILE A 51 -2.27 -19.64 15.12
CA ILE A 51 -2.93 -20.44 14.07
C ILE A 51 -3.35 -19.54 12.91
N GLY A 52 -3.97 -18.39 13.20
CA GLY A 52 -4.38 -17.42 12.19
C GLY A 52 -3.19 -16.90 11.37
N LEU A 53 -2.10 -16.53 12.04
CA LEU A 53 -0.86 -16.09 11.40
C LEU A 53 -0.21 -17.22 10.58
N GLY A 54 -0.12 -18.43 11.12
CA GLY A 54 0.44 -19.60 10.42
C GLY A 54 -0.34 -19.95 9.16
N ALA A 55 -1.67 -19.99 9.23
CA ALA A 55 -2.54 -20.19 8.07
C ALA A 55 -2.40 -19.07 7.05
N PHE A 56 -2.29 -17.82 7.50
CA PHE A 56 -2.09 -16.66 6.63
C PHE A 56 -0.79 -16.75 5.83
N PHE A 57 0.34 -17.13 6.45
CA PHE A 57 1.61 -17.31 5.75
C PHE A 57 1.54 -18.39 4.66
N ILE A 58 0.91 -19.53 4.96
CA ILE A 58 0.75 -20.64 4.00
C ILE A 58 -0.13 -20.22 2.81
N LEU A 59 -1.27 -19.59 3.09
CA LEU A 59 -2.23 -19.15 2.07
C LEU A 59 -1.64 -18.05 1.17
N ARG A 60 -0.93 -17.09 1.77
CA ARG A 60 -0.25 -16.00 1.04
C ARG A 60 0.75 -16.56 0.02
N LYS A 61 1.62 -17.50 0.43
CA LYS A 61 2.62 -18.05 -0.49
C LYS A 61 2.01 -18.86 -1.63
N ARG A 62 0.93 -19.60 -1.34
CA ARG A 62 0.17 -20.34 -2.37
C ARG A 62 -0.49 -19.40 -3.39
N SER A 63 -0.93 -18.22 -2.95
CA SER A 63 -1.49 -17.19 -3.82
C SER A 63 -0.43 -16.53 -4.71
N GLU A 64 0.80 -16.31 -4.20
CA GLU A 64 1.92 -15.77 -4.98
C GLU A 64 2.32 -16.71 -6.12
N LYS A 65 2.45 -18.02 -5.86
CA LYS A 65 2.76 -19.00 -6.92
C LYS A 65 1.71 -19.05 -8.02
N ARG A 66 0.43 -19.02 -7.66
CA ARG A 66 -0.68 -18.98 -8.62
C ARG A 66 -0.66 -17.72 -9.48
N LEU A 67 -0.23 -16.58 -8.92
CA LEU A 67 -0.07 -15.33 -9.65
C LEU A 67 1.09 -15.39 -10.65
N GLU A 68 2.22 -15.96 -10.24
CA GLU A 68 3.40 -16.11 -11.11
C GLU A 68 3.12 -17.06 -12.29
N GLU A 69 2.39 -18.16 -12.06
CA GLU A 69 1.98 -19.09 -13.11
C GLU A 69 0.91 -18.47 -14.04
N ALA A 70 -0.03 -17.69 -13.51
CA ALA A 70 -1.04 -16.96 -14.28
C ALA A 70 -0.47 -15.90 -15.25
N LEU A 71 0.74 -15.38 -14.98
CA LEU A 71 1.40 -14.37 -15.81
C LEU A 71 2.21 -14.97 -16.97
N LYS A 72 2.40 -16.30 -17.03
CA LYS A 72 3.17 -16.97 -18.09
C LYS A 72 2.35 -17.29 -19.33
N ASP A 73 1.05 -17.54 -19.16
CA ASP A 73 0.10 -17.78 -20.26
C ASP A 73 -1.19 -17.02 -19.98
N GLU A 74 -1.46 -16.05 -20.85
CA GLU A 74 -2.57 -15.12 -20.77
C GLU A 74 -3.93 -15.83 -20.85
N ASN A 75 -4.00 -17.03 -21.43
CA ASN A 75 -5.23 -17.82 -21.59
C ASN A 75 -5.31 -19.03 -20.64
N SER A 76 -4.38 -19.18 -19.70
CA SER A 76 -4.42 -20.27 -18.73
C SER A 76 -5.65 -20.17 -17.80
N PRO A 77 -6.18 -21.30 -17.27
CA PRO A 77 -7.27 -21.26 -16.28
C PRO A 77 -6.94 -20.39 -15.05
N GLN A 78 -5.65 -20.29 -14.72
CA GLN A 78 -5.16 -19.48 -13.61
C GLN A 78 -5.18 -17.98 -13.92
N SER A 79 -4.83 -17.56 -15.14
CA SER A 79 -4.94 -16.16 -15.57
C SER A 79 -6.40 -15.69 -15.60
N VAL A 80 -7.31 -16.55 -16.08
CA VAL A 80 -8.76 -16.27 -16.08
C VAL A 80 -9.30 -16.17 -14.65
N SER A 81 -8.91 -17.09 -13.76
CA SER A 81 -9.28 -17.03 -12.34
C SER A 81 -8.71 -15.79 -11.66
N TYR A 82 -7.48 -15.38 -12.03
CA TYR A 82 -6.85 -14.19 -11.51
C TYR A 82 -7.60 -12.93 -11.93
N ARG A 83 -7.92 -12.77 -13.22
CA ARG A 83 -8.69 -11.63 -13.75
C ARG A 83 -10.05 -11.52 -13.08
N LYS A 84 -10.80 -12.62 -12.96
CA LYS A 84 -12.08 -12.64 -12.21
C LYS A 84 -11.90 -12.23 -10.74
N GLY A 85 -10.79 -12.61 -10.12
CA GLY A 85 -10.45 -12.20 -8.76
C GLY A 85 -10.13 -10.70 -8.66
N LEU A 86 -9.37 -10.19 -9.63
CA LEU A 86 -8.99 -8.79 -9.73
C LEU A 86 -10.21 -7.90 -9.99
N GLU A 87 -11.10 -8.27 -10.91
CA GLU A 87 -12.36 -7.57 -11.18
C GLU A 87 -13.21 -7.40 -9.91
N LYS A 88 -13.34 -8.47 -9.10
CA LYS A 88 -14.03 -8.38 -7.81
C LYS A 88 -13.33 -7.43 -6.83
N LYS A 89 -12.00 -7.38 -6.84
CA LYS A 89 -11.24 -6.43 -6.02
C LYS A 89 -11.43 -4.99 -6.50
N ILE A 90 -11.39 -4.77 -7.82
CA ILE A 90 -11.65 -3.47 -8.46
C ILE A 90 -13.04 -2.97 -8.06
N GLN A 91 -14.09 -3.78 -8.22
CA GLN A 91 -15.45 -3.40 -7.84
C GLN A 91 -15.55 -2.99 -6.36
N ARG A 92 -14.95 -3.78 -5.45
CA ARG A 92 -14.92 -3.47 -4.02
C ARG A 92 -14.11 -2.21 -3.71
N ALA A 93 -13.01 -2.01 -4.42
CA ALA A 93 -12.15 -0.83 -4.26
C ALA A 93 -12.86 0.43 -4.73
N ALA A 94 -13.54 0.38 -5.88
CA ALA A 94 -14.33 1.49 -6.42
C ALA A 94 -15.45 1.92 -5.45
N GLN A 95 -16.19 0.95 -4.89
CA GLN A 95 -17.21 1.25 -3.86
C GLN A 95 -16.62 1.93 -2.63
N LYS A 96 -15.42 1.52 -2.20
CA LYS A 96 -14.73 2.13 -1.05
C LYS A 96 -14.09 3.47 -1.40
N ALA A 97 -13.76 3.70 -2.66
CA ALA A 97 -13.04 4.88 -3.11
C ALA A 97 -13.87 6.15 -2.92
N HIS A 98 -15.20 6.09 -3.03
CA HIS A 98 -16.09 7.23 -2.73
C HIS A 98 -16.71 7.17 -1.33
N ALA A 99 -16.49 6.08 -0.59
CA ALA A 99 -17.00 5.91 0.77
C ALA A 99 -16.06 6.53 1.81
N HIS A 100 -15.89 7.85 1.74
CA HIS A 100 -15.11 8.62 2.70
C HIS A 100 -15.82 9.90 3.10
N LYS A 101 -15.25 10.57 4.10
CA LYS A 101 -15.66 11.93 4.46
C LYS A 101 -14.84 12.94 3.66
N GLY A 102 -15.15 14.22 3.80
CA GLY A 102 -14.33 15.26 3.20
C GLY A 102 -12.95 15.39 3.85
N PHE A 103 -12.17 16.36 3.38
CA PHE A 103 -10.75 16.55 3.67
C PHE A 103 -10.42 16.56 5.17
N LYS A 104 -11.17 17.32 5.96
CA LYS A 104 -11.05 17.36 7.43
C LYS A 104 -11.49 16.04 8.08
N GLY A 105 -12.53 15.43 7.52
CA GLY A 105 -13.00 14.07 7.85
C GLY A 105 -11.88 13.04 7.86
N GLU A 106 -11.11 13.01 6.78
CA GLU A 106 -10.11 11.99 6.53
C GLU A 106 -8.76 12.27 7.19
N LEU A 107 -8.30 13.53 7.18
CA LEU A 107 -6.98 13.86 7.71
C LEU A 107 -6.98 14.17 9.21
N TYR A 108 -8.08 14.69 9.75
CA TYR A 108 -8.18 15.05 11.16
C TYR A 108 -9.05 14.06 11.94
N TYR A 109 -10.36 14.02 11.66
CA TYR A 109 -11.29 13.28 12.51
C TYR A 109 -11.00 11.78 12.55
N ARG A 110 -10.63 11.18 11.42
CA ARG A 110 -10.22 9.79 11.37
C ARG A 110 -8.97 9.51 12.18
N THR A 111 -7.94 10.36 12.08
CA THR A 111 -6.69 10.24 12.84
C THR A 111 -6.96 10.30 14.33
N VAL A 112 -7.81 11.24 14.77
CA VAL A 112 -8.23 11.37 16.18
C VAL A 112 -9.00 10.13 16.63
N LYS A 113 -9.94 9.61 15.83
CA LYS A 113 -10.70 8.39 16.16
C LYS A 113 -9.80 7.16 16.32
N ILE A 114 -8.84 6.97 15.42
CA ILE A 114 -7.88 5.87 15.49
C ILE A 114 -7.03 6.01 16.75
N ALA A 115 -6.49 7.20 17.01
CA ALA A 115 -5.65 7.43 18.18
C ALA A 115 -6.44 7.26 19.50
N ALA A 116 -7.69 7.73 19.55
CA ALA A 116 -8.59 7.53 20.69
C ALA A 116 -8.86 6.05 20.94
N PHE A 117 -9.17 5.29 19.87
CA PHE A 117 -9.42 3.86 19.96
C PHE A 117 -8.19 3.11 20.47
N VAL A 118 -7.00 3.39 19.91
CA VAL A 118 -5.74 2.78 20.35
C VAL A 118 -5.45 3.12 21.82
N PHE A 119 -5.68 4.35 22.23
CA PHE A 119 -5.49 4.78 23.62
C PHE A 119 -6.43 4.03 24.57
N VAL A 120 -7.73 3.98 24.29
CA VAL A 120 -8.72 3.25 25.09
C VAL A 120 -8.40 1.76 25.16
N LEU A 121 -8.03 1.16 24.03
CA LEU A 121 -7.64 -0.25 23.96
C LEU A 121 -6.40 -0.54 24.82
N THR A 122 -5.41 0.35 24.78
CA THR A 122 -4.19 0.19 25.59
C THR A 122 -4.48 0.34 27.09
N LEU A 123 -5.38 1.26 27.48
CA LEU A 123 -5.84 1.37 28.86
C LEU A 123 -6.59 0.12 29.33
N PHE A 124 -7.43 -0.47 28.47
CA PHE A 124 -8.11 -1.72 28.78
C PHE A 124 -7.12 -2.86 29.03
N PHE A 125 -6.10 -3.01 28.17
CA PHE A 125 -5.06 -4.01 28.39
C PHE A 125 -4.25 -3.74 29.67
N LEU A 126 -3.89 -2.48 29.95
CA LEU A 126 -3.22 -2.13 31.20
C LEU A 126 -4.06 -2.53 32.42
N PHE A 127 -5.37 -2.28 32.39
CA PHE A 127 -6.29 -2.70 33.46
C PHE A 127 -6.29 -4.22 33.64
N VAL A 128 -6.39 -4.99 32.56
CA VAL A 128 -6.33 -6.47 32.62
C VAL A 128 -5.01 -6.95 33.22
N MET A 129 -3.88 -6.37 32.81
CA MET A 129 -2.55 -6.74 33.32
C MET A 129 -2.36 -6.40 34.81
N LEU A 130 -2.96 -5.30 35.27
CA LEU A 130 -2.99 -4.93 36.69
C LEU A 130 -3.76 -5.96 37.53
N MET A 131 -4.87 -6.49 37.00
CA MET A 131 -5.66 -7.53 37.68
C MET A 131 -4.90 -8.86 37.78
N GLU A 132 -4.11 -9.22 36.77
CA GLU A 132 -3.30 -10.45 36.78
C GLU A 132 -1.99 -10.34 37.59
N SER A 133 -1.64 -9.15 38.10
CA SER A 133 -0.48 -8.91 38.98
C SER A 133 0.89 -9.30 38.40
N THR A 134 1.03 -9.37 37.07
CA THR A 134 2.31 -9.69 36.42
C THR A 134 3.14 -8.42 36.18
N LEU A 135 4.04 -8.10 37.11
CA LEU A 135 4.81 -6.84 37.15
C LEU A 135 5.50 -6.47 35.81
N MET A 136 6.10 -7.43 35.12
CA MET A 136 6.79 -7.19 33.84
C MET A 136 5.81 -6.70 32.75
N TYR A 137 4.64 -7.35 32.61
CA TYR A 137 3.65 -6.97 31.61
C TYR A 137 2.96 -5.65 31.95
N VAL A 138 2.77 -5.35 33.25
CA VAL A 138 2.25 -4.06 33.72
C VAL A 138 3.19 -2.92 33.30
N VAL A 139 4.50 -3.05 33.52
CA VAL A 139 5.48 -2.00 33.14
C VAL A 139 5.48 -1.76 31.61
N LEU A 140 5.46 -2.84 30.81
CA LEU A 140 5.44 -2.75 29.35
C LEU A 140 4.15 -2.09 28.84
N THR A 141 2.99 -2.51 29.35
CA THR A 141 1.70 -1.91 28.95
C THR A 141 1.53 -0.48 29.45
N ALA A 142 2.08 -0.14 30.62
CA ALA A 142 2.08 1.24 31.12
C ALA A 142 2.91 2.16 30.21
N ALA A 143 4.09 1.73 29.77
CA ALA A 143 4.90 2.46 28.80
C ALA A 143 4.15 2.63 27.45
N ALA A 144 3.48 1.59 26.98
CA ALA A 144 2.65 1.66 25.78
C ALA A 144 1.46 2.64 25.95
N ALA A 145 0.82 2.68 27.12
CA ALA A 145 -0.27 3.60 27.41
C ALA A 145 0.19 5.07 27.39
N ILE A 146 1.38 5.37 27.93
CA ILE A 146 1.99 6.70 27.84
C ILE A 146 2.26 7.06 26.37
N GLY A 147 2.82 6.14 25.58
CA GLY A 147 3.03 6.34 24.14
C GLY A 147 1.73 6.61 23.39
N ALA A 148 0.67 5.84 23.67
CA ALA A 148 -0.65 6.02 23.08
C ALA A 148 -1.30 7.35 23.50
N LEU A 149 -1.11 7.81 24.74
CA LEU A 149 -1.56 9.11 25.21
C LEU A 149 -0.87 10.25 24.45
N ILE A 150 0.46 10.19 24.31
CA ILE A 150 1.22 11.18 23.54
C ILE A 150 0.74 11.22 22.09
N PHE A 151 0.55 10.06 21.47
CA PHE A 151 0.02 9.96 20.11
C PHE A 151 -1.39 10.54 19.99
N PHE A 152 -2.26 10.27 20.96
CA PHE A 152 -3.61 10.83 21.01
C PHE A 152 -3.59 12.36 21.11
N ILE A 153 -2.82 12.92 22.05
CA ILE A 153 -2.66 14.38 22.19
C ILE A 153 -2.11 14.99 20.89
N TYR A 154 -1.10 14.36 20.29
CA TYR A 154 -0.54 14.81 19.02
C TYR A 154 -1.58 14.79 17.88
N SER A 155 -2.45 13.78 17.84
CA SER A 155 -3.52 13.69 16.82
C SER A 155 -4.54 14.84 16.93
N LEU A 156 -4.84 15.31 18.14
CA LEU A 156 -5.76 16.43 18.39
C LEU A 156 -5.24 17.76 17.84
N THR A 157 -3.93 17.90 17.62
CA THR A 157 -3.37 19.13 17.05
C THR A 157 -3.81 19.40 15.61
N GLY A 158 -4.28 18.36 14.90
CA GLY A 158 -4.67 18.42 13.50
C GLY A 158 -3.51 18.75 12.56
N LYS A 159 -2.27 18.46 12.96
CA LYS A 159 -1.06 18.85 12.22
C LYS A 159 -1.05 18.34 10.78
N ASP A 160 -1.51 17.11 10.56
CA ASP A 160 -1.56 16.52 9.21
C ASP A 160 -2.54 17.27 8.31
N TYR A 161 -3.73 17.59 8.82
CA TYR A 161 -4.70 18.44 8.14
C TYR A 161 -4.13 19.82 7.84
N LYS A 162 -3.51 20.49 8.83
CA LYS A 162 -2.91 21.81 8.66
C LYS A 162 -1.80 21.81 7.61
N ARG A 163 -0.96 20.78 7.58
CA ARG A 163 0.10 20.62 6.57
C ARG A 163 -0.47 20.40 5.17
N ALA A 164 -1.48 19.55 5.05
CA ALA A 164 -2.15 19.30 3.78
C ALA A 164 -2.84 20.56 3.26
N LEU A 165 -3.54 21.30 4.14
CA LEU A 165 -4.17 22.57 3.81
C LEU A 165 -3.13 23.63 3.40
N ALA A 166 -1.99 23.69 4.09
CA ALA A 166 -0.90 24.59 3.69
C ALA A 166 -0.33 24.22 2.30
N ALA A 167 -0.19 22.94 1.99
CA ALA A 167 0.22 22.48 0.67
C ALA A 167 -0.82 22.83 -0.43
N PHE A 168 -2.11 22.76 -0.10
CA PHE A 168 -3.19 23.15 -1.01
C PHE A 168 -3.22 24.67 -1.25
N LYS A 169 -3.07 25.47 -0.19
CA LYS A 169 -2.96 26.93 -0.30
C LYS A 169 -1.74 27.37 -1.11
N ALA A 170 -0.64 26.62 -1.01
CA ALA A 170 0.58 26.89 -1.78
C ALA A 170 0.39 26.71 -3.30
N VAL A 171 -0.61 25.94 -3.73
CA VAL A 171 -0.98 25.81 -5.16
C VAL A 171 -2.15 26.72 -5.56
N GLY A 172 -2.55 27.64 -4.68
CA GLY A 172 -3.55 28.68 -4.96
C GLY A 172 -4.99 28.37 -4.56
N GLY A 173 -5.26 27.24 -3.93
CA GLY A 173 -6.62 26.83 -3.56
C GLY A 173 -7.08 27.28 -2.17
N SER A 174 -8.40 27.29 -1.95
CA SER A 174 -9.03 27.61 -0.65
C SER A 174 -9.28 26.38 0.25
N GLU A 175 -9.67 26.59 1.51
CA GLU A 175 -10.04 25.49 2.41
C GLU A 175 -11.35 24.82 1.98
N GLU A 176 -12.33 25.61 1.54
CA GLU A 176 -13.61 25.12 1.02
C GLU A 176 -13.42 24.30 -0.26
N GLU A 177 -12.53 24.75 -1.14
CA GLU A 177 -12.17 24.00 -2.33
C GLU A 177 -11.48 22.69 -2.01
N ALA A 178 -10.57 22.67 -1.02
CA ALA A 178 -9.93 21.44 -0.57
C ALA A 178 -10.97 20.44 -0.03
N GLU A 179 -11.93 20.90 0.78
CA GLU A 179 -12.99 20.04 1.32
C GLU A 179 -13.89 19.51 0.19
N ARG A 180 -14.26 20.35 -0.78
CA ARG A 180 -15.08 19.95 -1.93
C ARG A 180 -14.35 18.95 -2.82
N GLU A 181 -13.13 19.25 -3.26
CA GLU A 181 -12.31 18.38 -4.11
C GLU A 181 -12.10 17.01 -3.45
N PHE A 182 -11.89 16.98 -2.14
CA PHE A 182 -11.69 15.74 -1.41
C PHE A 182 -13.00 14.99 -1.13
N ALA A 183 -14.12 15.67 -0.95
CA ALA A 183 -15.42 15.04 -0.71
C ALA A 183 -16.04 14.46 -1.99
N GLU A 184 -15.84 15.13 -3.12
CA GLU A 184 -16.32 14.71 -4.44
C GLU A 184 -15.36 13.75 -5.14
N GLY A 185 -14.07 13.79 -4.80
CA GLY A 185 -13.04 12.93 -5.36
C GLY A 185 -13.10 11.48 -4.89
N ALA A 186 -12.23 10.65 -5.46
CA ALA A 186 -12.07 9.24 -5.10
C ALA A 186 -10.79 9.04 -4.25
N VAL A 187 -10.91 8.43 -3.07
CA VAL A 187 -9.80 8.20 -2.13
C VAL A 187 -9.36 6.73 -2.10
N PHE A 188 -8.18 6.49 -2.64
CA PHE A 188 -7.51 5.19 -2.67
C PHE A 188 -6.48 5.09 -1.53
N ARG A 189 -6.51 3.97 -0.80
CA ARG A 189 -5.66 3.77 0.38
C ARG A 189 -4.91 2.45 0.29
N SER A 190 -3.59 2.54 0.31
CA SER A 190 -2.63 1.45 0.49
C SER A 190 -1.71 1.83 1.64
N THR A 191 -0.40 1.60 1.50
CA THR A 191 0.64 2.22 2.34
C THR A 191 0.57 3.75 2.27
N ASP A 192 0.37 4.27 1.05
CA ASP A 192 0.14 5.69 0.78
C ASP A 192 -1.36 5.93 0.53
N MET A 193 -1.77 7.19 0.59
CA MET A 193 -3.11 7.61 0.20
C MET A 193 -3.02 8.51 -1.03
N VAL A 194 -3.88 8.23 -2.01
CA VAL A 194 -4.08 9.09 -3.18
C VAL A 194 -5.56 9.43 -3.26
N CYS A 195 -5.89 10.71 -3.25
CA CYS A 195 -7.22 11.21 -3.56
C CYS A 195 -7.17 11.91 -4.92
N VAL A 196 -7.99 11.44 -5.86
CA VAL A 196 -8.16 12.08 -7.17
C VAL A 196 -9.43 12.92 -7.10
N GLY A 197 -9.26 14.23 -6.96
CA GLY A 197 -10.33 15.21 -7.11
C GLY A 197 -10.48 15.64 -8.57
N ARG A 198 -11.40 16.57 -8.81
CA ARG A 198 -11.71 17.08 -10.15
C ARG A 198 -10.56 17.89 -10.75
N ASN A 199 -9.99 18.80 -9.95
CA ASN A 199 -8.92 19.69 -10.40
C ASN A 199 -7.58 19.42 -9.71
N TYR A 200 -7.57 18.61 -8.66
CA TYR A 200 -6.37 18.35 -7.87
C TYR A 200 -6.24 16.88 -7.46
N ILE A 201 -5.00 16.41 -7.39
CA ILE A 201 -4.64 15.12 -6.83
C ILE A 201 -3.93 15.35 -5.50
N PHE A 202 -4.44 14.75 -4.42
CA PHE A 202 -3.82 14.77 -3.11
C PHE A 202 -3.09 13.45 -2.86
N GLY A 203 -1.77 13.51 -2.79
CA GLY A 203 -0.95 12.38 -2.41
C GLY A 203 -0.45 12.51 -0.99
N ARG A 204 -0.47 11.42 -0.22
CA ARG A 204 0.11 11.34 1.11
C ARG A 204 1.04 10.14 1.19
N MET A 205 2.31 10.43 1.37
CA MET A 205 3.37 9.46 1.63
C MET A 205 3.80 9.57 3.09
N GLY A 206 3.37 8.60 3.91
CA GLY A 206 3.54 8.66 5.36
C GLY A 206 2.94 9.94 5.97
N LEU A 207 3.80 10.84 6.47
CA LEU A 207 3.40 12.12 7.10
C LEU A 207 3.49 13.34 6.16
N LYS A 208 3.92 13.14 4.91
CA LYS A 208 4.05 14.21 3.92
C LYS A 208 2.84 14.19 3.00
N THR A 209 2.15 15.32 2.91
CA THR A 209 1.08 15.54 1.93
C THR A 209 1.56 16.45 0.81
N THR A 210 1.21 16.10 -0.40
CA THR A 210 1.51 16.80 -1.65
C THR A 210 0.22 16.99 -2.43
N VAL A 211 0.08 18.17 -3.04
CA VAL A 211 -1.06 18.49 -3.90
C VAL A 211 -0.52 18.75 -5.29
N ILE A 212 -1.13 18.11 -6.28
CA ILE A 212 -0.73 18.20 -7.69
C ILE A 212 -1.94 18.75 -8.45
N PRO A 213 -1.84 19.93 -9.10
CA PRO A 213 -2.89 20.41 -9.99
C PRO A 213 -3.05 19.42 -11.16
N MET A 214 -4.29 19.01 -11.45
CA MET A 214 -4.61 18.08 -12.55
C MET A 214 -4.08 18.61 -13.89
N SER A 215 -4.24 19.91 -14.12
CA SER A 215 -3.75 20.62 -15.31
C SER A 215 -2.23 20.55 -15.52
N SER A 216 -1.47 20.23 -14.47
CA SER A 216 -0.03 20.05 -14.58
C SER A 216 0.38 18.62 -14.92
N VAL A 217 -0.50 17.64 -14.73
CA VAL A 217 -0.21 16.23 -15.02
C VAL A 217 -0.35 16.01 -16.52
N VAL A 218 0.70 15.47 -17.13
CA VAL A 218 0.74 15.20 -18.57
C VAL A 218 0.83 13.70 -18.87
N TRP A 219 1.36 12.93 -17.92
CA TRP A 219 1.54 11.51 -18.07
C TRP A 219 1.39 10.80 -16.73
N MET A 220 0.80 9.61 -16.76
CA MET A 220 0.75 8.73 -15.61
C MET A 220 0.97 7.28 -16.01
N PHE A 221 1.58 6.52 -15.12
CA PHE A 221 1.78 5.10 -15.35
C PHE A 221 1.98 4.35 -14.04
N MET A 222 1.57 3.09 -14.04
CA MET A 222 1.87 2.18 -12.95
C MET A 222 3.24 1.53 -13.16
N ASN A 223 3.98 1.37 -12.07
CA ASN A 223 5.18 0.55 -12.05
C ASN A 223 5.02 -0.60 -11.05
N GLN A 224 5.85 -1.62 -11.24
CA GLN A 224 5.91 -2.77 -10.34
C GLN A 224 7.35 -2.93 -9.87
N LYS A 225 7.54 -3.14 -8.56
CA LYS A 225 8.84 -3.51 -7.99
C LYS A 225 8.69 -4.73 -7.10
N PHE A 226 9.68 -5.62 -7.17
CA PHE A 226 9.84 -6.68 -6.19
C PHE A 226 10.69 -6.16 -5.05
N GLN A 227 10.11 -6.07 -3.84
CA GLN A 227 10.86 -5.80 -2.62
C GLN A 227 11.34 -7.12 -2.04
N TYR A 228 12.66 -7.33 -2.04
CA TYR A 228 13.29 -8.47 -1.39
C TYR A 228 13.33 -8.23 0.11
N ASN A 229 12.67 -9.11 0.86
CA ASN A 229 12.58 -9.06 2.31
C ASN A 229 13.70 -9.89 2.92
N TYR A 230 14.31 -9.34 3.96
CA TYR A 230 15.35 -9.99 4.74
C TYR A 230 15.01 -9.89 6.22
N TYR A 231 15.24 -10.95 6.97
CA TYR A 231 15.15 -10.97 8.43
C TYR A 231 16.50 -11.43 8.98
N ASN A 232 17.15 -10.60 9.79
CA ASN A 232 18.52 -10.83 10.29
C ASN A 232 19.53 -11.19 9.17
N GLY A 233 19.41 -10.53 8.01
CA GLY A 233 20.27 -10.78 6.85
C GLY A 233 19.91 -12.06 6.05
N VAL A 234 18.98 -12.88 6.51
CA VAL A 234 18.48 -14.05 5.79
C VAL A 234 17.33 -13.64 4.88
N TYR A 235 17.41 -14.01 3.60
CA TYR A 235 16.34 -13.76 2.64
C TYR A 235 15.06 -14.50 3.04
N THR A 236 13.96 -13.76 3.21
CA THR A 236 12.66 -14.28 3.66
C THR A 236 11.60 -14.28 2.57
N GLY A 237 11.89 -13.72 1.40
CA GLY A 237 11.01 -13.76 0.22
C GLY A 237 10.96 -12.42 -0.50
N LYS A 238 10.24 -12.35 -1.61
CA LYS A 238 9.95 -11.09 -2.32
C LYS A 238 8.48 -10.73 -2.16
N THR A 239 8.19 -9.44 -1.96
CA THR A 239 6.83 -8.91 -2.01
C THR A 239 6.71 -8.03 -3.24
N LYS A 240 5.69 -8.30 -4.06
CA LYS A 240 5.35 -7.47 -5.20
C LYS A 240 4.65 -6.21 -4.70
N GLN A 241 5.19 -5.05 -5.07
CA GLN A 241 4.63 -3.74 -4.77
C GLN A 241 4.33 -2.99 -6.05
N PHE A 242 3.22 -2.26 -6.03
CA PHE A 242 2.79 -1.40 -7.11
C PHE A 242 2.90 0.05 -6.69
N PHE A 243 3.25 0.90 -7.64
CA PHE A 243 3.21 2.35 -7.45
C PHE A 243 2.59 3.01 -8.66
N ILE A 244 1.85 4.08 -8.42
CA ILE A 244 1.38 4.99 -9.47
C ILE A 244 2.33 6.19 -9.54
N ASN A 245 2.66 6.60 -10.76
CA ASN A 245 3.52 7.74 -11.03
C ASN A 245 2.71 8.81 -11.75
N PHE A 246 2.80 10.05 -11.27
CA PHE A 246 2.25 11.24 -11.92
C PHE A 246 3.41 12.11 -12.38
N CYS A 247 3.50 12.31 -13.69
CA CYS A 247 4.52 13.10 -14.36
C CYS A 247 3.91 14.45 -14.77
N THR A 248 4.52 15.54 -14.32
CA THR A 248 4.02 16.89 -14.61
C THR A 248 4.74 17.54 -15.79
N SER A 249 4.10 18.52 -16.43
CA SER A 249 4.69 19.37 -17.47
C SER A 249 5.93 20.14 -16.99
N GLY A 250 6.03 20.37 -15.68
CA GLY A 250 7.22 20.95 -15.05
C GLY A 250 8.35 19.96 -14.77
N GLY A 251 8.29 18.72 -15.28
CA GLY A 251 9.33 17.71 -15.13
C GLY A 251 9.39 17.02 -13.75
N ARG A 252 8.39 17.23 -12.89
CA ARG A 252 8.32 16.58 -11.58
C ARG A 252 7.59 15.25 -11.68
N ILE A 253 8.09 14.26 -10.94
CA ILE A 253 7.48 12.93 -10.85
C ILE A 253 7.08 12.68 -9.41
N PHE A 254 5.81 12.36 -9.20
CA PHE A 254 5.26 11.97 -7.91
C PHE A 254 4.92 10.49 -7.93
N THR A 255 5.54 9.70 -7.05
CA THR A 255 5.34 8.26 -6.96
C THR A 255 4.66 7.92 -5.63
N TYR A 256 3.57 7.15 -5.69
CA TYR A 256 2.83 6.69 -4.50
C TYR A 256 2.60 5.19 -4.55
N SER A 257 2.79 4.51 -3.42
CA SER A 257 2.45 3.09 -3.31
C SER A 257 0.95 2.89 -3.40
N CYS A 258 0.52 1.94 -4.23
CA CYS A 258 -0.88 1.57 -4.41
C CYS A 258 -1.04 0.04 -4.38
N SER A 259 -2.28 -0.42 -4.27
CA SER A 259 -2.60 -1.79 -4.68
C SER A 259 -2.79 -1.83 -6.20
N GLU A 260 -2.75 -3.02 -6.80
CA GLU A 260 -2.95 -3.17 -8.24
C GLU A 260 -4.31 -2.63 -8.70
N GLU A 261 -5.38 -3.05 -8.03
CA GLU A 261 -6.72 -2.54 -8.30
C GLU A 261 -6.85 -1.03 -8.03
N GLY A 262 -6.13 -0.50 -7.02
CA GLY A 262 -6.14 0.92 -6.72
C GLY A 262 -5.45 1.73 -7.81
N GLY A 263 -4.32 1.26 -8.34
CA GLY A 263 -3.62 1.94 -9.43
C GLY A 263 -4.45 2.00 -10.73
N ILE A 264 -5.15 0.92 -11.07
CA ILE A 264 -6.07 0.85 -12.20
C ILE A 264 -7.17 1.91 -12.05
N LEU A 265 -7.83 1.94 -10.89
CA LEU A 265 -8.91 2.89 -10.63
C LEU A 265 -8.44 4.35 -10.56
N ILE A 266 -7.22 4.60 -10.07
CA ILE A 266 -6.62 5.94 -10.09
C ILE A 266 -6.45 6.43 -11.53
N ILE A 267 -5.97 5.57 -12.43
CA ILE A 267 -5.83 5.90 -13.86
C ILE A 267 -7.20 6.22 -14.47
N ASP A 268 -8.19 5.38 -14.21
CA ASP A 268 -9.55 5.57 -14.73
C ASP A 268 -10.16 6.89 -14.22
N GLU A 269 -9.99 7.20 -12.93
CA GLU A 269 -10.51 8.43 -12.32
C GLU A 269 -9.82 9.68 -12.86
N VAL A 270 -8.50 9.62 -13.10
CA VAL A 270 -7.78 10.75 -13.70
C VAL A 270 -8.24 10.98 -15.13
N HIS A 271 -8.39 9.93 -15.94
CA HIS A 271 -8.93 10.08 -17.30
C HIS A 271 -10.38 10.56 -17.33
N HIS A 272 -11.19 10.19 -16.32
CA HIS A 272 -12.55 10.72 -16.19
C HIS A 272 -12.55 12.24 -15.99
N ASN A 273 -11.57 12.76 -15.23
CA ASN A 273 -11.45 14.19 -14.94
C ASN A 273 -10.69 14.97 -16.03
N ASP A 274 -9.66 14.39 -16.67
CA ASP A 274 -8.92 15.00 -17.77
C ASP A 274 -8.41 13.95 -18.78
N THR A 275 -9.10 13.85 -19.91
CA THR A 275 -8.76 12.94 -21.01
C THR A 275 -7.46 13.27 -21.74
N ARG A 276 -6.83 14.42 -21.47
CA ARG A 276 -5.56 14.82 -22.11
C ARG A 276 -4.34 14.18 -21.45
N VAL A 277 -4.49 13.70 -20.22
CA VAL A 277 -3.40 12.99 -19.53
C VAL A 277 -3.15 11.68 -20.25
N LEU A 278 -1.91 11.42 -20.65
CA LEU A 278 -1.55 10.14 -21.24
C LEU A 278 -1.38 9.08 -20.14
N ALA A 279 -1.79 7.85 -20.41
CA ALA A 279 -1.59 6.73 -19.50
C ALA A 279 -0.85 5.56 -20.14
N GLY A 280 -0.15 4.82 -19.29
CA GLY A 280 0.58 3.61 -19.66
C GLY A 280 2.07 3.88 -19.86
N TRP A 281 2.86 2.82 -19.69
CA TRP A 281 4.32 2.90 -19.82
C TRP A 281 4.79 2.51 -21.22
N SER A 282 5.73 3.29 -21.78
CA SER A 282 6.63 2.80 -22.82
C SER A 282 7.99 3.48 -22.70
N ASP A 283 9.04 2.80 -23.14
CA ASP A 283 10.40 3.36 -23.09
C ASP A 283 10.54 4.59 -24.01
N ASP A 284 9.75 4.66 -25.09
CA ASP A 284 9.75 5.80 -25.99
C ASP A 284 9.02 7.01 -25.40
N LEU A 285 7.89 6.79 -24.70
CA LEU A 285 7.24 7.86 -23.93
C LEU A 285 8.17 8.40 -22.84
N TRP A 286 8.92 7.52 -22.16
CA TRP A 286 9.92 7.96 -21.18
C TRP A 286 11.00 8.84 -21.82
N LYS A 287 11.55 8.46 -22.98
CA LYS A 287 12.54 9.27 -23.70
C LYS A 287 11.98 10.64 -24.10
N LEU A 288 10.74 10.69 -24.58
CA LEU A 288 10.07 11.94 -24.95
C LEU A 288 9.89 12.83 -23.72
N TYR A 289 9.34 12.28 -22.63
CA TYR A 289 9.11 13.01 -21.39
C TYR A 289 10.41 13.54 -20.77
N ALA A 290 11.44 12.70 -20.72
CA ALA A 290 12.74 13.08 -20.16
C ALA A 290 13.45 14.17 -20.98
N LYS A 291 13.17 14.25 -22.30
CA LYS A 291 13.73 15.27 -23.19
C LYS A 291 13.05 16.62 -23.01
N ASP A 292 11.72 16.64 -23.04
CA ASP A 292 10.93 17.85 -22.88
C ASP A 292 9.59 17.56 -22.20
N PRO A 293 9.53 17.70 -20.85
CA PRO A 293 8.30 17.49 -20.10
C PRO A 293 7.17 18.46 -20.50
N ALA A 294 7.49 19.67 -20.94
CA ALA A 294 6.49 20.69 -21.26
C ALA A 294 5.85 20.44 -22.63
N GLY A 295 6.66 20.09 -23.64
CA GLY A 295 6.21 19.68 -24.97
C GLY A 295 5.81 18.21 -25.09
N PHE A 296 5.79 17.45 -23.98
CA PHE A 296 5.58 16.01 -23.99
C PHE A 296 4.29 15.58 -24.70
N LEU A 297 3.16 16.23 -24.39
CA LEU A 297 1.86 15.87 -24.97
C LEU A 297 1.86 16.04 -26.49
N GLU A 298 2.44 17.13 -26.99
CA GLU A 298 2.56 17.40 -28.43
C GLU A 298 3.45 16.36 -29.11
N ALA A 299 4.59 16.03 -28.49
CA ALA A 299 5.51 15.03 -29.00
C ALA A 299 4.90 13.61 -29.02
N ALA A 300 3.96 13.33 -28.12
CA ALA A 300 3.34 12.01 -27.97
C ALA A 300 2.13 11.78 -28.90
N VAL A 301 1.59 12.80 -29.58
CA VAL A 301 0.42 12.68 -30.49
C VAL A 301 0.62 11.64 -31.60
N GLY A 302 1.87 11.39 -32.01
CA GLY A 302 2.23 10.39 -33.03
C GLY A 302 2.75 9.06 -32.47
N ALA A 303 2.83 8.89 -31.16
CA ALA A 303 3.36 7.68 -30.54
C ALA A 303 2.29 6.57 -30.50
N VAL A 304 2.71 5.32 -30.68
CA VAL A 304 1.84 4.17 -30.41
C VAL A 304 1.55 4.14 -28.91
N MET A 305 0.28 4.33 -28.56
CA MET A 305 -0.14 4.41 -27.16
C MET A 305 -0.13 3.02 -26.53
N PRO A 306 0.64 2.79 -25.45
CA PRO A 306 0.59 1.55 -24.71
C PRO A 306 -0.77 1.38 -24.03
N SER A 307 -1.05 0.16 -23.55
CA SER A 307 -2.22 -0.03 -22.70
C SER A 307 -2.06 0.86 -21.44
N PRO A 308 -3.12 1.55 -20.97
CA PRO A 308 -3.06 2.32 -19.72
C PRO A 308 -2.58 1.50 -18.52
N TYR A 309 -2.83 0.19 -18.57
CA TYR A 309 -2.47 -0.77 -17.51
C TYR A 309 -1.13 -1.47 -17.78
N GLU A 310 -0.41 -1.07 -18.81
CA GLU A 310 0.94 -1.54 -19.07
C GLU A 310 1.89 -1.03 -17.98
N LEU A 311 2.52 -1.99 -17.29
CA LEU A 311 3.38 -1.72 -16.15
C LEU A 311 4.80 -1.41 -16.60
N ALA A 312 5.37 -0.33 -16.04
CA ALA A 312 6.80 -0.09 -16.15
C ALA A 312 7.59 -1.22 -15.47
N GLY A 313 8.56 -1.78 -16.20
CA GLY A 313 9.43 -2.84 -15.69
C GLY A 313 8.91 -4.27 -15.84
N LYS A 314 7.98 -4.56 -16.77
CA LYS A 314 7.67 -5.96 -17.17
C LYS A 314 8.93 -6.74 -17.62
N ASN A 315 9.93 -6.02 -18.12
CA ASN A 315 11.25 -6.56 -18.40
C ASN A 315 12.14 -6.46 -17.15
N ASP A 316 11.90 -7.33 -16.17
CA ASP A 316 12.99 -7.74 -15.27
C ASP A 316 13.90 -8.72 -16.04
N THR A 317 14.43 -8.28 -17.19
CA THR A 317 15.57 -8.92 -17.83
C THR A 317 16.82 -8.29 -17.25
N ARG A 318 17.12 -8.60 -15.99
CA ARG A 318 18.51 -8.52 -15.55
C ARG A 318 19.18 -9.85 -15.90
N LYS A 319 19.97 -9.76 -16.95
CA LYS A 319 21.16 -10.58 -17.20
C LYS A 319 22.05 -10.61 -15.97
#